data_AF-A0A3E1D6E9-F1
#
_entry.id   AF-A0A3E1D6E9-F1
#
_cell.length_a   1.000
_cell.length_b   1.000
_cell.length_c   1.000
_cell.angle_alpha   90.00
_cell.angle_beta   90.00
_cell.angle_gamma   90.00
#
_symmetry.space_group_name_H-M   'P 1'
#
loop_
_entity.id
_entity.type
_entity.pdbx_description
1 polymer ?
#
loop_
_entity_poly.entity_id
_entity_poly.type
_entity_poly.pdbx_seq_one_letter_code
_entity_poly.pdbx_strand_id
1 'polypeptide(L)'
;MKGATIMDKINNEKAAGGVETIAAAGDDRQGNSNTRQTPQKAPQDDSSHSQRLRLLERLKIAPVDTITARRELDVMHPAARIQELKQRGNLIDTVRVGRPTDCGKVHRVALYVLLPREGCDD
;
A
#
# COMPACT_ATOMS: atom_id res chain seq x y z
N MET A 1 3.94 38.68 -54.07
CA MET A 1 3.36 39.54 -53.01
C MET A 1 4.05 39.13 -51.72
N LYS A 2 5.01 39.92 -51.22
CA LYS A 2 4.83 41.01 -50.24
C LYS A 2 4.14 40.51 -48.96
N GLY A 3 4.82 40.67 -47.81
CA GLY A 3 4.20 40.64 -46.49
C GLY A 3 4.99 39.78 -45.50
N ALA A 4 6.16 40.20 -45.00
CA ALA A 4 6.34 41.21 -43.95
C ALA A 4 5.99 40.64 -42.55
N THR A 5 7.01 40.26 -41.76
CA THR A 5 7.57 41.05 -40.63
C THR A 5 7.03 40.40 -39.33
N ILE A 6 7.66 40.27 -38.16
CA ILE A 6 8.54 41.07 -37.30
C ILE A 6 9.01 40.02 -36.24
N MET A 7 10.12 40.06 -35.51
CA MET A 7 10.84 41.17 -34.94
C MET A 7 12.15 40.60 -34.36
N ASP A 8 13.26 41.21 -34.74
CA ASP A 8 14.54 41.08 -34.06
C ASP A 8 14.46 41.50 -32.59
N LYS A 9 15.38 40.91 -31.82
CA LYS A 9 16.17 41.48 -30.70
C LYS A 9 16.26 40.41 -29.62
N ILE A 10 17.47 39.87 -29.37
CA ILE A 10 18.20 40.20 -28.14
C ILE A 10 19.73 40.14 -28.43
N ASN A 11 20.33 41.31 -28.31
CA ASN A 11 21.72 41.66 -27.98
C ASN A 11 22.31 40.74 -26.87
N ASN A 12 23.60 40.66 -26.54
CA ASN A 12 24.90 41.10 -27.02
C ASN A 12 25.87 40.69 -25.88
N GLU A 13 27.15 40.56 -26.20
CA GLU A 13 28.30 40.83 -25.33
C GLU A 13 28.75 39.89 -24.18
N LYS A 14 30.03 39.50 -24.36
CA LYS A 14 31.15 39.54 -23.39
C LYS A 14 31.38 38.37 -22.43
N ALA A 15 32.41 37.62 -22.82
CA ALA A 15 33.73 37.55 -22.17
C ALA A 15 33.96 36.64 -20.96
N ALA A 16 35.13 36.00 -21.06
CA ALA A 16 36.04 35.54 -20.00
C ALA A 16 35.69 34.25 -19.25
N GLY A 17 36.43 33.20 -19.61
CA GLY A 17 37.31 32.45 -18.71
C GLY A 17 36.75 31.97 -17.38
N GLY A 18 36.61 30.65 -17.24
CA GLY A 18 36.43 29.99 -15.96
C GLY A 18 36.39 28.49 -16.15
N VAL A 19 37.45 27.80 -15.72
CA VAL A 19 37.55 26.34 -15.65
C VAL A 19 36.70 25.83 -14.50
N GLU A 20 35.57 25.16 -14.79
CA GLU A 20 34.77 24.50 -13.75
C GLU A 20 34.30 23.10 -14.19
N THR A 21 34.90 22.10 -13.53
CA THR A 21 34.32 20.86 -12.99
C THR A 21 33.51 19.92 -13.89
N ILE A 22 34.09 18.73 -14.09
CA ILE A 22 33.42 17.50 -14.53
C ILE A 22 32.30 17.09 -13.56
N ALA A 23 31.06 17.08 -14.04
CA ALA A 23 29.91 16.43 -13.40
C ALA A 23 29.24 15.47 -14.38
N ALA A 24 28.72 14.38 -13.83
CA ALA A 24 28.46 13.09 -14.44
C ALA A 24 27.41 13.08 -15.57
N ALA A 25 27.58 12.07 -16.42
CA ALA A 25 26.79 11.72 -17.59
C ALA A 25 25.27 11.59 -17.34
N GLY A 26 24.48 12.18 -18.25
CA GLY A 26 23.11 11.78 -18.49
C GLY A 26 23.06 10.56 -19.42
N ASP A 27 22.27 9.55 -19.06
CA ASP A 27 21.91 8.43 -19.93
C ASP A 27 20.42 8.54 -20.25
N ASP A 28 20.12 9.11 -21.41
CA ASP A 28 18.80 9.07 -22.05
C ASP A 28 18.58 7.67 -22.64
N ARG A 29 17.72 6.84 -22.02
CA ARG A 29 17.09 5.70 -22.72
C ARG A 29 15.62 5.56 -22.37
N GLN A 30 14.80 6.12 -23.26
CA GLN A 30 13.37 5.84 -23.39
C GLN A 30 13.15 4.35 -23.71
N GLY A 31 12.81 3.53 -22.71
CA GLY A 31 12.42 2.14 -22.88
C GLY A 31 10.91 1.97 -22.99
N ASN A 32 10.38 1.98 -24.22
CA ASN A 32 8.99 1.63 -24.52
C ASN A 32 8.76 0.12 -24.25
N SER A 33 8.02 -0.21 -23.20
CA SER A 33 7.63 -1.59 -22.89
C SER A 33 6.13 -1.79 -23.13
N ASN A 34 5.78 -2.16 -24.37
CA ASN A 34 4.51 -2.80 -24.69
C ASN A 34 4.47 -4.19 -24.03
N THR A 35 4.12 -4.26 -22.74
CA THR A 35 3.82 -5.54 -22.09
C THR A 35 2.37 -5.89 -22.37
N ARG A 36 2.19 -6.96 -23.15
CA ARG A 36 0.90 -7.65 -23.31
C ARG A 36 0.39 -8.03 -21.93
N GLN A 37 -0.64 -7.34 -21.45
CA GLN A 37 -1.28 -7.62 -20.17
C GLN A 37 -2.02 -8.96 -20.26
N THR A 38 -1.35 -10.03 -19.83
CA THR A 38 -2.05 -11.21 -19.31
C THR A 38 -2.76 -10.80 -18.01
N PRO A 39 -3.94 -11.37 -17.67
CA PRO A 39 -4.62 -11.06 -16.42
C PRO A 39 -3.85 -11.69 -15.27
N GLN A 40 -2.75 -11.04 -14.88
CA GLN A 40 -1.89 -11.50 -13.80
C GLN A 40 -2.63 -11.18 -12.51
N LYS A 41 -3.05 -12.25 -11.82
CA LYS A 41 -3.47 -12.23 -10.41
C LYS A 41 -2.56 -11.26 -9.67
N ALA A 42 -3.15 -10.18 -9.12
CA ALA A 42 -2.38 -9.11 -8.49
C ALA A 42 -1.38 -9.70 -7.49
N PRO A 43 -0.11 -9.25 -7.50
CA PRO A 43 0.90 -9.75 -6.58
C PRO A 43 0.35 -9.66 -5.15
N GLN A 44 0.38 -10.78 -4.43
CA GLN A 44 0.08 -10.81 -3.00
C GLN A 44 1.24 -10.10 -2.31
N ASP A 45 1.10 -8.79 -2.10
CA ASP A 45 2.07 -8.03 -1.33
C ASP A 45 1.94 -8.39 0.15
N ASP A 46 3.04 -8.84 0.75
CA ASP A 46 3.16 -9.21 2.16
C ASP A 46 3.52 -8.03 3.06
N SER A 47 3.52 -6.81 2.51
CA SER A 47 3.67 -5.60 3.29
C SER A 47 2.67 -5.55 4.45
N SER A 48 3.09 -4.90 5.54
CA SER A 48 2.25 -4.70 6.73
C SER A 48 0.93 -4.00 6.39
N HIS A 49 0.96 -3.11 5.40
CA HIS A 49 -0.23 -2.44 4.88
C HIS A 49 -1.21 -3.43 4.26
N SER A 50 -0.74 -4.28 3.35
CA SER A 50 -1.57 -5.27 2.65
C SER A 50 -2.14 -6.33 3.58
N GLN A 51 -1.36 -6.80 4.57
CA GLN A 51 -1.85 -7.68 5.63
C GLN A 51 -2.96 -7.03 6.46
N ARG A 52 -2.79 -5.77 6.82
CA ARG A 52 -3.78 -5.01 7.61
C ARG A 52 -5.08 -4.79 6.83
N LEU A 53 -4.97 -4.48 5.54
CA LEU A 53 -6.14 -4.28 4.67
C LEU A 53 -6.92 -5.59 4.50
N ARG A 54 -6.24 -6.71 4.19
CA ARG A 54 -6.85 -8.05 4.10
C ARG A 54 -7.61 -8.40 5.38
N LEU A 55 -6.99 -8.16 6.55
CA LEU A 55 -7.61 -8.44 7.84
C LEU A 55 -8.85 -7.56 8.09
N LEU A 56 -8.77 -6.28 7.76
CA LEU A 56 -9.91 -5.36 7.93
C LEU A 56 -11.08 -5.72 7.02
N GLU A 57 -10.82 -6.00 5.74
CA GLU A 57 -11.88 -6.42 4.80
C GLU A 57 -12.55 -7.72 5.28
N ARG A 58 -11.77 -8.68 5.77
CA ARG A 58 -12.33 -9.92 6.31
C ARG A 58 -13.16 -9.69 7.58
N LEU A 59 -12.75 -8.76 8.44
CA LEU A 59 -13.45 -8.39 9.67
C LEU A 59 -14.78 -7.68 9.43
N LYS A 60 -14.91 -6.93 8.33
CA LYS A 60 -16.18 -6.32 7.89
C LYS A 60 -17.24 -7.36 7.54
N ILE A 61 -16.80 -8.54 7.06
CA ILE A 61 -17.70 -9.62 6.64
C ILE A 61 -18.10 -10.49 7.84
N ALA A 62 -17.13 -10.91 8.65
CA ALA A 62 -17.40 -11.69 9.86
C ALA A 62 -16.22 -11.64 10.84
N PRO A 63 -16.43 -11.98 12.12
CA PRO A 63 -15.36 -12.14 13.10
C PRO A 63 -14.25 -13.08 12.61
N VAL A 64 -13.02 -12.79 13.02
CA VAL A 64 -11.82 -13.53 12.59
C VAL A 64 -11.04 -13.97 13.81
N ASP A 65 -10.78 -15.27 13.93
CA ASP A 65 -9.88 -15.78 14.97
C ASP A 65 -8.42 -15.79 14.54
N THR A 66 -7.53 -15.88 15.52
CA THR A 66 -6.08 -15.82 15.31
C THR A 66 -5.56 -16.95 14.40
N ILE A 67 -6.22 -18.12 14.41
CA ILE A 67 -5.81 -19.27 13.59
C ILE A 67 -6.20 -18.99 12.14
N THR A 68 -7.45 -18.60 11.89
CA THR A 68 -7.92 -18.20 10.55
C THR A 68 -7.11 -17.03 9.98
N ALA A 69 -6.81 -16.00 10.79
CA ALA A 69 -5.99 -14.87 10.34
C ALA A 69 -4.60 -15.30 9.84
N ARG A 70 -3.98 -16.29 10.50
CA ARG A 70 -2.67 -16.82 10.08
C ARG A 70 -2.77 -17.73 8.86
N ARG A 71 -3.78 -18.62 8.83
CA ARG A 71 -3.89 -19.66 7.80
C ARG A 71 -4.48 -19.17 6.49
N GLU A 72 -5.54 -18.36 6.57
CA GLU A 72 -6.34 -17.97 5.41
C GLU A 72 -5.99 -16.58 4.90
N LEU A 73 -5.61 -15.66 5.80
CA LEU A 73 -5.30 -14.27 5.44
C LEU A 73 -3.78 -14.00 5.33
N ASP A 74 -2.96 -15.00 5.61
CA ASP A 74 -1.49 -14.94 5.62
C ASP A 74 -0.94 -13.77 6.47
N VAL A 75 -1.57 -13.55 7.63
CA VAL A 75 -1.16 -12.51 8.58
C VAL A 75 -0.30 -13.14 9.67
N MET A 76 1.01 -12.99 9.57
CA MET A 76 1.97 -13.58 10.52
C MET A 76 1.80 -13.08 11.96
N HIS A 77 1.46 -11.79 12.14
CA HIS A 77 1.29 -11.17 13.46
C HIS A 77 -0.11 -10.54 13.60
N PRO A 78 -1.19 -11.34 13.75
CA PRO A 78 -2.56 -10.83 13.78
C PRO A 78 -2.79 -9.78 14.88
N ALA A 79 -2.29 -10.05 16.09
CA ALA A 79 -2.45 -9.13 17.22
C ALA A 79 -1.85 -7.74 16.94
N ALA A 80 -0.67 -7.68 16.31
CA ALA A 80 -0.04 -6.41 15.95
C ALA A 80 -0.87 -5.67 14.89
N ARG A 81 -1.34 -6.36 13.86
CA ARG A 81 -2.21 -5.77 12.82
C ARG A 81 -3.54 -5.27 13.39
N ILE A 82 -4.14 -5.99 14.34
CA ILE A 82 -5.34 -5.55 15.06
C ILE A 82 -5.05 -4.29 15.87
N GLN A 83 -3.92 -4.23 16.58
CA GLN A 83 -3.54 -3.04 17.35
C GLN A 83 -3.36 -1.80 16.44
N GLU A 84 -2.71 -1.97 15.28
CA GLU A 84 -2.61 -0.92 14.26
C GLU A 84 -3.98 -0.46 13.74
N LEU A 85 -4.94 -1.38 13.56
CA LEU A 85 -6.30 -1.03 13.15
C LEU A 85 -7.05 -0.24 14.23
N LYS A 86 -6.91 -0.64 15.50
CA LYS A 86 -7.48 0.09 16.64
C LYS A 86 -6.90 1.51 16.75
N GLN A 87 -5.59 1.66 16.59
CA GLN A 87 -4.93 2.97 16.58
C GLN A 87 -5.41 3.88 15.44
N ARG A 88 -5.88 3.30 14.33
CA ARG A 88 -6.48 4.02 13.19
C ARG A 88 -7.97 4.34 13.38
N GLY A 89 -8.53 4.07 14.56
CA GLY A 89 -9.91 4.42 14.91
C GLY A 89 -10.94 3.34 14.65
N ASN A 90 -10.53 2.10 14.33
CA ASN A 90 -11.48 0.99 14.19
C ASN A 90 -11.84 0.45 15.58
N LEU A 91 -13.14 0.34 15.87
CA LEU A 91 -13.63 -0.29 17.09
C LEU A 91 -13.60 -1.81 16.90
N ILE A 92 -12.61 -2.47 17.51
CA ILE A 92 -12.46 -3.94 17.42
C ILE A 92 -12.45 -4.51 18.83
N ASP A 93 -13.39 -5.39 19.14
CA ASP A 93 -13.39 -6.16 20.37
C ASP A 93 -12.59 -7.46 20.22
N THR A 94 -12.05 -7.96 21.33
CA THR A 94 -11.26 -9.18 21.37
C THR A 94 -11.83 -10.13 22.42
N VAL A 95 -12.49 -11.19 21.95
CA VAL A 95 -13.06 -12.25 22.80
C VAL A 95 -12.19 -13.50 22.78
N ARG A 96 -12.14 -14.26 23.88
CA ARG A 96 -11.42 -15.54 23.93
C ARG A 96 -12.37 -16.68 23.61
N VAL A 97 -12.05 -17.47 22.59
CA VAL A 97 -12.86 -18.63 22.16
C VAL A 97 -12.05 -19.90 22.10
N GLY A 98 -12.67 -21.03 22.41
CA GLY A 98 -12.11 -22.36 22.15
C GLY A 98 -12.17 -22.67 20.66
N ARG A 99 -11.02 -22.97 20.04
CA ARG A 99 -10.93 -23.47 18.67
C ARG A 99 -10.04 -24.70 18.59
N PRO A 100 -10.42 -25.72 17.82
CA PRO A 100 -9.51 -26.82 17.52
C PRO A 100 -8.32 -26.30 16.69
N THR A 101 -7.11 -26.74 17.02
CA THR A 101 -5.93 -26.55 16.18
C THR A 101 -5.71 -27.79 15.31
N ASP A 102 -4.78 -27.71 14.34
CA ASP A 102 -4.40 -28.86 13.49
C ASP A 102 -4.05 -30.11 14.28
N CYS A 103 -3.46 -29.93 15.46
CA CYS A 103 -3.00 -31.01 16.31
C CYS A 103 -4.17 -31.70 17.07
N GLY A 104 -5.43 -31.40 16.72
CA GLY A 104 -6.63 -31.99 17.31
C GLY A 104 -6.97 -31.52 18.73
N LYS A 105 -6.19 -30.59 19.29
CA LYS A 105 -6.41 -30.04 20.64
C LYS A 105 -7.20 -28.74 20.57
N VAL A 106 -8.07 -28.52 21.54
CA VAL A 106 -8.80 -27.24 21.68
C VAL A 106 -7.92 -26.24 22.41
N HIS A 107 -7.65 -25.10 21.76
CA HIS A 107 -6.90 -23.99 22.35
C HIS A 107 -7.79 -22.76 22.48
N ARG A 108 -7.56 -21.98 23.53
CA ARG A 108 -8.21 -20.66 23.68
C ARG A 108 -7.45 -19.61 22.88
N VAL A 109 -8.07 -19.15 21.80
CA VAL A 109 -7.52 -18.15 20.87
C VAL A 109 -8.34 -16.86 20.92
N ALA A 110 -7.77 -15.77 20.40
CA ALA A 110 -8.49 -14.52 20.26
C ALA A 110 -9.38 -14.57 19.01
N LEU A 111 -10.64 -14.17 19.19
CA LEU A 111 -11.61 -13.84 18.14
C LEU A 111 -11.75 -12.33 18.11
N TYR A 112 -11.44 -11.74 16.97
CA TYR A 112 -11.56 -10.31 16.74
C TYR A 112 -12.90 -10.01 16.09
N VAL A 113 -13.64 -9.04 16.65
CA VAL A 113 -14.97 -8.64 16.20
C VAL A 113 -14.91 -7.15 15.86
N LEU A 114 -15.23 -6.79 14.62
CA LEU A 114 -15.40 -5.38 14.25
C LEU A 114 -16.76 -4.91 14.75
N LEU A 115 -16.75 -3.87 15.58
CA LEU A 115 -17.97 -3.23 16.07
C LEU A 115 -18.43 -2.18 15.04
N PRO A 116 -19.75 -2.01 14.87
CA PRO A 116 -20.27 -0.87 14.12
C PRO A 116 -19.75 0.40 14.76
N ARG A 117 -19.41 1.39 13.94
CA ARG A 117 -19.06 2.70 14.48
C ARG A 117 -20.34 3.31 15.01
N GLU A 118 -20.43 3.42 16.33
CA GLU A 118 -21.50 4.14 17.02
C GLU A 118 -21.54 5.57 16.44
N GLY A 119 -22.56 5.87 15.63
CA GLY A 119 -22.65 7.12 14.88
C GLY A 119 -23.96 7.17 14.11
N CYS A 120 -24.95 7.78 14.76
CA CYS A 120 -26.25 8.23 14.28
C CYS A 120 -26.49 8.03 12.77
N ASP A 121 -27.32 7.04 12.44
CA ASP A 121 -28.08 7.07 11.20
C ASP A 121 -28.98 8.33 11.25
N ASP A 122 -28.64 9.33 10.42
CA ASP A 122 -29.44 10.53 10.13
C ASP A 122 -30.53 10.20 9.10
#